data_AF-G7GGC0-F1
#
_entry.id   AF-G7GGC0-F1
#
_cell.length_a   1.000
_cell.length_b   1.000
_cell.length_c   1.000
_cell.angle_alpha   90.00
_cell.angle_beta   90.00
_cell.angle_gamma   90.00
#
_symmetry.space_group_name_H-M   'P 1'
#
loop_
_entity.id
_entity.type
_entity.pdbx_description
1 polymer ?
#
loop_
_entity_poly.entity_id
_entity_poly.type
_entity_poly.pdbx_seq_one_letter_code
_entity_poly.pdbx_strand_id
1 'polypeptide(L)'
;MSSGERFAVLLNSDGVPMTYPNLYTIIHLRNRGQSINTISAFLEDIKLLFQLLDKLGIDLEQRIKSKDFLKLNEIEAIVNLTSFNRSR
;
A
#
# COMPACT_ATOMS: atom_id res chain seq x y z
N MET A 1 -23.90 -4.83 10.71
CA MET A 1 -23.24 -5.38 9.51
C MET A 1 -24.27 -6.23 8.77
N SER A 2 -25.02 -5.64 7.84
CA SER A 2 -26.29 -6.21 7.34
C SER A 2 -26.43 -6.24 5.82
N SER A 3 -25.43 -5.77 5.05
CA SER A 3 -25.45 -5.81 3.58
C SER A 3 -24.56 -6.90 2.97
N GLY A 4 -23.75 -7.61 3.76
CA GLY A 4 -22.81 -8.63 3.24
C GLY A 4 -21.72 -8.08 2.31
N GLU A 5 -21.60 -6.75 2.18
CA GLU A 5 -20.58 -6.14 1.34
C GLU A 5 -19.20 -6.45 1.91
N ARG A 6 -18.42 -7.22 1.16
CA ARG A 6 -17.05 -7.57 1.52
C ARG A 6 -16.19 -6.32 1.34
N PHE A 7 -15.40 -5.99 2.35
CA PHE A 7 -14.49 -4.86 2.32
C PHE A 7 -13.09 -5.34 2.70
N ALA A 8 -12.07 -4.83 2.01
CA ALA A 8 -10.68 -5.13 2.28
C ALA A 8 -10.08 -3.93 2.99
N VAL A 9 -9.55 -4.14 4.19
CA VAL A 9 -8.93 -3.10 5.02
C VAL A 9 -7.48 -3.50 5.28
N LEU A 10 -6.55 -2.60 4.99
CA LEU A 10 -5.16 -2.74 5.45
C LEU A 10 -5.01 -2.16 6.86
N LEU A 11 -4.56 -3.00 7.79
CA LEU A 11 -4.35 -2.66 9.20
C LEU A 11 -2.86 -2.43 9.49
N ASN A 12 -2.57 -1.56 10.46
CA ASN A 12 -1.24 -1.39 11.03
C ASN A 12 -0.94 -2.50 12.06
N SER A 13 0.22 -2.43 12.71
CA SER A 13 0.65 -3.36 13.76
C SER A 13 -0.29 -3.42 14.97
N ASP A 14 -0.99 -2.32 15.25
CA ASP A 14 -1.92 -2.20 16.38
C ASP A 14 -3.34 -2.67 16.04
N GLY A 15 -3.55 -3.19 14.82
CA GLY A 15 -4.87 -3.61 14.33
C GLY A 15 -5.78 -2.44 13.90
N VAL A 16 -5.24 -1.23 13.77
CA VAL A 16 -5.97 -0.03 13.35
C VAL A 16 -5.88 0.14 11.82
N PRO A 17 -6.98 0.49 11.13
CA PRO A 17 -6.94 0.78 9.70
C PRO A 17 -5.93 1.88 9.33
N MET A 18 -5.05 1.59 8.38
CA MET A 18 -4.13 2.59 7.84
C MET A 18 -4.91 3.64 7.01
N THR A 19 -4.78 4.91 7.36
CA THR A 19 -5.59 5.98 6.74
C THR A 19 -5.40 6.11 5.23
N TYR A 20 -4.16 6.36 4.77
CA TYR A 20 -3.91 6.66 3.35
C TYR A 20 -4.16 5.48 2.40
N PRO A 21 -3.75 4.24 2.70
CA PRO A 21 -3.99 3.09 1.83
C PRO A 21 -5.48 2.82 1.64
N ASN A 22 -6.24 2.82 2.74
CA ASN A 22 -7.67 2.54 2.70
C ASN A 22 -8.45 3.70 2.04
N LEU A 23 -8.02 4.96 2.23
CA LEU A 23 -8.62 6.09 1.54
C LEU A 23 -8.36 6.02 0.03
N TYR A 24 -7.13 5.69 -0.39
CA TYR A 24 -6.77 5.53 -1.80
C TYR A 24 -7.64 4.47 -2.48
N THR A 25 -7.80 3.30 -1.86
CA THR A 25 -8.62 2.22 -2.44
C THR A 25 -10.09 2.58 -2.50
N ILE A 26 -10.63 3.34 -1.54
CA ILE A 26 -12.01 3.83 -1.61
C ILE A 26 -12.19 4.74 -2.83
N ILE A 27 -11.35 5.77 -2.96
CA ILE A 27 -11.47 6.80 -3.99
C ILE A 27 -11.22 6.23 -5.39
N HIS A 28 -10.17 5.42 -5.55
CA HIS A 28 -9.68 5.02 -6.86
C HIS A 28 -10.14 3.63 -7.31
N LEU A 29 -10.57 2.75 -6.42
CA LEU A 29 -10.96 1.37 -6.76
C LEU A 29 -12.42 1.09 -6.40
N ARG A 30 -12.80 1.23 -5.13
CA ARG A 30 -14.16 0.88 -4.66
C ARG A 30 -15.23 1.74 -5.32
N ASN A 31 -15.06 3.06 -5.31
CA ASN A 31 -16.03 3.98 -5.93
C ASN A 31 -16.13 3.79 -7.45
N ARG A 32 -15.16 3.10 -8.07
CA ARG A 32 -15.18 2.72 -9.48
C ARG A 32 -15.73 1.31 -9.72
N GLY A 33 -16.30 0.66 -8.69
CA GLY A 33 -16.87 -0.68 -8.79
C GLY A 33 -15.85 -1.80 -8.99
N GLN A 34 -14.58 -1.60 -8.63
CA GLN A 34 -13.58 -2.66 -8.71
C GLN A 34 -13.92 -3.82 -7.77
N SER A 35 -13.61 -5.05 -8.20
CA SER A 35 -13.89 -6.24 -7.41
C SER A 35 -13.13 -6.24 -6.09
N ILE A 36 -13.68 -6.90 -5.06
CA ILE A 36 -13.00 -7.05 -3.77
C ILE A 36 -11.62 -7.72 -3.91
N ASN A 37 -11.49 -8.71 -4.79
CA ASN A 37 -10.23 -9.41 -5.04
C ASN A 37 -9.19 -8.45 -5.63
N THR A 38 -9.61 -7.57 -6.54
CA THR A 38 -8.75 -6.52 -7.10
C THR A 38 -8.30 -5.57 -6.00
N ILE A 39 -9.23 -5.07 -5.16
CA ILE A 39 -8.89 -4.16 -4.06
C ILE A 39 -7.91 -4.83 -3.08
N SER A 40 -8.12 -6.10 -2.74
CA SER A 40 -7.21 -6.86 -1.87
C SER A 40 -5.81 -6.98 -2.48
N ALA A 41 -5.70 -7.30 -3.78
CA ALA A 41 -4.40 -7.39 -4.45
C ALA A 41 -3.65 -6.04 -4.41
N PHE A 42 -4.34 -4.93 -4.66
CA PHE A 42 -3.74 -3.59 -4.53
C PHE A 42 -3.29 -3.29 -3.09
N LEU A 43 -4.05 -3.69 -2.07
CA LEU A 43 -3.65 -3.53 -0.67
C LEU A 43 -2.44 -4.40 -0.31
N GLU A 44 -2.31 -5.59 -0.88
CA GLU A 44 -1.13 -6.44 -0.73
C GLU A 44 0.12 -5.79 -1.34
N ASP A 45 -0.01 -5.18 -2.53
CA ASP A 45 1.09 -4.43 -3.16
C ASP A 45 1.51 -3.21 -2.32
N ILE A 46 0.54 -2.45 -1.80
CA ILE A 46 0.81 -1.30 -0.92
C ILE A 46 1.45 -1.78 0.40
N LYS A 47 0.99 -2.89 0.96
CA LYS A 47 1.57 -3.49 2.17
C LYS A 47 3.04 -3.85 1.94
N LEU A 48 3.35 -4.48 0.81
CA LEU A 48 4.71 -4.86 0.46
C LEU A 48 5.62 -3.63 0.33
N LEU A 49 5.12 -2.56 -0.30
CA LEU A 49 5.83 -1.28 -0.37
C LEU A 49 6.17 -0.75 1.03
N PHE A 50 5.20 -0.69 1.95
CA PHE A 50 5.48 -0.20 3.30
C PHE A 50 6.44 -1.10 4.07
N GLN A 51 6.38 -2.41 3.89
CA GLN A 51 7.36 -3.32 4.50
C GLN A 51 8.79 -3.04 4.00
N LEU A 52 8.96 -2.68 2.73
CA LEU A 52 10.27 -2.26 2.22
C LEU A 52 10.67 -0.91 2.81
N LEU A 53 9.78 0.08 2.82
CA LEU A 53 10.08 1.41 3.36
C LEU A 53 10.45 1.35 4.85
N ASP A 54 9.77 0.52 5.63
CA ASP A 54 10.08 0.25 7.03
C ASP A 54 11.49 -0.34 7.19
N LYS A 55 11.85 -1.33 6.36
CA LYS A 55 13.22 -1.90 6.34
C LYS A 55 14.30 -0.87 5.96
N LEU A 56 13.95 0.10 5.13
CA LEU A 56 14.85 1.19 4.74
C LEU A 56 14.85 2.36 5.76
N GLY A 57 14.01 2.30 6.80
CA GLY A 57 13.85 3.39 7.76
C GLY A 57 13.23 4.66 7.16
N ILE A 58 12.41 4.51 6.12
CA ILE A 58 11.82 5.63 5.38
C ILE A 58 10.39 5.89 5.86
N ASP A 59 10.19 7.05 6.47
CA ASP A 59 8.86 7.62 6.68
C ASP A 59 8.43 8.41 5.43
N LEU A 60 7.52 7.82 4.64
CA LEU A 60 7.06 8.40 3.39
C LEU A 60 6.28 9.70 3.60
N GLU A 61 5.49 9.82 4.67
CA GLU A 61 4.70 11.01 4.94
C GLU A 61 5.62 12.19 5.29
N GLN A 62 6.61 11.95 6.15
CA GLN A 62 7.60 12.98 6.50
C GLN A 62 8.41 13.41 5.29
N ARG A 63 8.83 12.46 4.44
CA ARG A 63 9.57 12.77 3.22
C ARG A 63 8.80 13.60 2.20
N ILE A 64 7.52 13.28 1.99
CA ILE A 64 6.66 14.11 1.13
C ILE A 64 6.53 15.52 1.70
N LYS A 65 6.32 15.66 3.02
CA LYS A 65 6.23 16.98 3.68
C LYS A 65 7.51 17.78 3.57
N SER A 66 8.68 17.14 3.70
CA SER A 66 9.99 17.78 3.60
C SER A 66 10.49 17.98 2.17
N LYS A 67 9.78 17.43 1.16
CA LYS A 67 10.20 17.38 -0.25
C LYS A 67 11.52 16.62 -0.45
N ASP A 68 11.83 15.70 0.46
CA ASP A 68 12.94 14.76 0.34
C ASP A 68 12.49 13.56 -0.48
N PHE A 69 12.67 13.63 -1.80
CA PHE A 69 12.25 12.57 -2.71
C PHE A 69 13.11 11.30 -2.55
N LEU A 70 12.57 10.17 -3.01
CA LEU A 70 13.31 8.91 -3.03
C LEU A 70 14.60 9.06 -3.84
N LYS A 71 15.69 8.53 -3.27
CA LYS A 71 17.01 8.48 -3.90
C LYS A 71 17.09 7.30 -4.85
N LEU A 72 18.06 7.33 -5.77
CA LEU A 72 18.22 6.30 -6.79
C LEU A 72 18.32 4.88 -6.20
N ASN A 73 19.11 4.70 -5.13
CA ASN A 73 19.28 3.41 -4.46
C ASN A 73 17.99 2.90 -3.79
N GLU A 74 17.10 3.80 -3.35
CA GLU A 74 15.81 3.43 -2.76
C GLU A 74 14.81 3.03 -3.85
N ILE A 75 14.86 3.72 -5.00
CA ILE A 75 14.10 3.35 -6.20
C ILE A 75 14.55 1.97 -6.69
N GLU A 76 15.86 1.71 -6.76
CA GLU A 76 16.42 0.41 -7.11
C GLU A 76 15.93 -0.70 -6.16
N ALA A 77 15.86 -0.43 -4.85
CA ALA A 77 15.31 -1.38 -3.89
C ALA A 77 13.82 -1.70 -4.17
N ILE A 78 13.02 -0.71 -4.54
CA ILE A 78 11.61 -0.90 -4.93
C ILE A 78 11.51 -1.72 -6.22
N VAL A 79 12.34 -1.43 -7.22
CA VAL A 79 12.38 -2.19 -8.48
C VAL A 79 12.76 -3.66 -8.22
N ASN A 80 13.76 -3.90 -7.39
CA ASN A 80 14.18 -5.25 -7.03
C ASN A 80 13.05 -6.02 -6.34
N LEU A 81 12.37 -5.41 -5.36
CA LEU A 81 11.22 -6.00 -4.67
C LEU A 81 10.11 -6.45 -5.64
N THR A 82 9.76 -5.62 -6.62
CA THR A 82 8.70 -5.92 -7.60
C THR A 82 9.14 -6.94 -8.66
N SER A 83 10.44 -7.04 -8.93
CA SER A 83 11.00 -8.01 -9.88
C SER A 83 11.00 -9.43 -9.32
N PHE A 84 11.24 -9.60 -8.02
CA PHE A 84 11.16 -10.92 -7.35
C PHE A 84 9.72 -11.47 -7.27
N ASN A 85 8.71 -10.61 -7.23
CA ASN A 85 7.31 -11.03 -7.09
C ASN A 85 6.66 -11.52 -8.40
N ARG A 86 7.37 -11.44 -9.55
CA ARG A 86 6.89 -11.93 -10.85
C ARG A 86 7.18 -13.41 -11.12
N SER A 87 7.86 -14.11 -10.21
CA SER A 87 7.96 -15.57 -10.25
C SER A 87 6.81 -16.20 -9.47
N ARG A 88 5.62 -16.22 -10.09
CA ARG A 88 4.51 -17.11 -9.72
C ARG A 88 4.02 -17.83 -10.95
#